data_AF-A0A0G3CK36-F1
#
_entry.id   AF-A0A0G3CK36-F1
#
_cell.length_a   1.000
_cell.length_b   1.000
_cell.length_c   1.000
_cell.angle_alpha   90.00
_cell.angle_beta   90.00
_cell.angle_gamma   90.00
#
_symmetry.space_group_name_H-M   'P 1'
#
loop_
_entity.id
_entity.type
_entity.pdbx_description
1 polymer ?
#
loop_
_entity_poly.entity_id
_entity_poly.type
_entity_poly.pdbx_seq_one_letter_code
_entity_poly.pdbx_strand_id
1 'polypeptide(L)'
;MIYAQPDGIEVILNVTGGTKILSLAAMSAAGMCRCKAFVIQEKGNGSIKFELPMPDSGYFEKIRKQEKKVLSYLMQEEKKLKKPIKQCDDEKLKPFISKNIANHLGVTPQTTTPILKSLEASGLLSSRKGSIKRGEPAGGKSAVKIWTLTDEGKIYAVYFSKEKL
;
A
#
# COMPACT_ATOMS: atom_id res chain seq x y z
N MET A 1 -8.50 1.59 -9.71
CA MET A 1 -8.94 1.15 -8.37
C MET A 1 -9.26 -0.32 -8.47
N ILE A 2 -8.61 -1.20 -7.71
CA ILE A 2 -8.91 -2.64 -7.74
C ILE A 2 -10.25 -2.83 -7.04
N TYR A 3 -11.30 -3.08 -7.82
CA TYR A 3 -12.61 -3.44 -7.27
C TYR A 3 -12.49 -4.81 -6.61
N ALA A 4 -13.18 -5.01 -5.48
CA ALA A 4 -13.30 -6.36 -4.95
C ALA A 4 -14.08 -7.16 -5.99
N GLN A 5 -13.72 -8.43 -6.23
CA GLN A 5 -14.49 -9.26 -7.14
C GLN A 5 -15.96 -9.26 -6.70
N PRO A 6 -16.90 -8.99 -7.61
CA PRO A 6 -18.31 -9.17 -7.33
C PRO A 6 -18.58 -10.61 -6.93
N ASP A 7 -19.44 -10.82 -5.93
CA ASP A 7 -19.84 -12.15 -5.50
C ASP A 7 -20.40 -12.94 -6.70
N GLY A 8 -19.91 -14.18 -6.87
CA GLY A 8 -20.33 -15.08 -7.96
C GLY A 8 -19.53 -14.99 -9.26
N ILE A 9 -18.48 -14.15 -9.35
CA ILE A 9 -17.60 -14.06 -10.53
C ILE A 9 -16.23 -14.68 -10.22
N GLU A 10 -15.92 -15.81 -10.86
CA GLU A 10 -14.58 -16.41 -10.81
C GLU A 10 -13.66 -15.73 -11.83
N VAL A 11 -12.63 -15.02 -11.36
CA VAL A 11 -11.56 -14.51 -12.25
C VAL A 11 -10.38 -15.47 -12.18
N ILE A 12 -9.96 -15.93 -13.36
CA ILE A 12 -8.80 -16.79 -13.53
C ILE A 12 -7.76 -16.05 -14.36
N LEU A 13 -6.52 -15.98 -13.84
CA LEU A 13 -5.42 -15.28 -14.49
C LEU A 13 -4.64 -16.21 -15.42
N ASN A 14 -4.54 -15.86 -16.70
CA ASN A 14 -3.64 -16.51 -17.65
C ASN A 14 -2.34 -15.71 -17.77
N VAL A 15 -1.21 -16.31 -17.35
CA VAL A 15 0.12 -15.66 -17.39
C VAL A 15 1.06 -16.21 -18.47
N THR A 16 0.49 -16.87 -19.49
CA THR A 16 1.22 -17.43 -20.64
C THR A 16 1.95 -16.37 -21.45
N GLY A 17 1.30 -15.22 -21.69
CA GLY A 17 1.84 -14.14 -22.51
C GLY A 17 2.46 -13.02 -21.69
N GLY A 18 3.23 -12.16 -22.37
CA GLY A 18 3.87 -10.99 -21.78
C GLY A 18 5.29 -11.23 -21.26
N THR A 19 5.84 -10.23 -20.58
CA THR A 19 7.16 -10.35 -19.96
C THR A 19 7.05 -11.05 -18.61
N LYS A 20 8.09 -11.77 -18.19
CA LYS A 20 8.14 -12.43 -16.88
C LYS A 20 7.82 -11.48 -15.71
N ILE A 21 8.23 -10.21 -15.82
CA ILE A 21 7.98 -9.18 -14.80
C ILE A 21 6.49 -8.85 -14.71
N LEU A 22 5.81 -8.71 -15.86
CA LEU A 22 4.36 -8.46 -15.87
C LEU A 22 3.59 -9.66 -15.34
N SER A 23 3.97 -10.88 -15.72
CA SER A 23 3.39 -12.11 -15.18
C SER A 23 3.56 -12.19 -13.67
N LEU A 24 4.74 -11.83 -13.14
CA LEU A 24 4.99 -11.80 -11.70
C LEU A 24 4.12 -10.76 -10.97
N ALA A 25 4.01 -9.55 -11.51
CA ALA A 25 3.15 -8.51 -10.94
C ALA A 25 1.66 -8.91 -10.96
N ALA A 26 1.22 -9.55 -12.04
CA ALA A 26 -0.14 -10.06 -12.16
C ALA A 26 -0.42 -11.20 -11.17
N MET A 27 0.54 -12.11 -10.96
CA MET A 27 0.47 -13.14 -9.92
C MET A 27 0.35 -12.54 -8.52
N SER A 28 1.15 -11.51 -8.19
CA SER A 28 1.04 -10.81 -6.91
C SER A 28 -0.35 -10.21 -6.71
N ALA A 29 -0.91 -9.55 -7.73
CA ALA A 29 -2.26 -9.00 -7.70
C ALA A 29 -3.34 -10.09 -7.57
N ALA A 30 -3.17 -11.22 -8.25
CA ALA A 30 -4.06 -12.39 -8.16
C ALA A 30 -4.07 -12.97 -6.74
N GLY A 31 -2.91 -13.02 -6.06
CA GLY A 31 -2.83 -13.41 -4.66
C GLY A 31 -3.68 -12.51 -3.75
N MET A 32 -3.62 -11.19 -3.94
CA MET A 32 -4.45 -10.22 -3.17
C MET A 32 -5.94 -10.45 -3.35
N CYS A 33 -6.34 -10.83 -4.57
CA CYS A 33 -7.73 -10.99 -4.95
C CYS A 33 -8.23 -12.44 -4.80
N ARG A 34 -7.38 -13.36 -4.31
CA ARG A 34 -7.65 -14.81 -4.24
C ARG A 34 -8.07 -15.41 -5.60
N CYS A 35 -7.51 -14.89 -6.69
CA CYS A 35 -7.74 -15.42 -8.04
C CYS A 35 -6.86 -16.64 -8.29
N LYS A 36 -7.42 -17.67 -8.95
CA LYS A 36 -6.63 -18.76 -9.51
C LYS A 36 -5.77 -18.26 -10.67
N ALA A 37 -4.64 -18.91 -10.91
CA ALA A 37 -3.76 -18.58 -12.04
C ALA A 37 -3.26 -19.84 -12.76
N PHE A 38 -3.00 -19.73 -14.06
CA PHE A 38 -2.41 -20.80 -14.86
C PHE A 38 -1.48 -20.26 -15.94
N VAL A 39 -0.61 -21.14 -16.42
CA VAL A 39 0.25 -20.92 -17.60
C VAL A 39 0.00 -22.03 -18.60
N ILE A 40 -0.02 -21.69 -19.89
CA ILE A 40 -0.06 -22.64 -20.99
C ILE A 40 1.37 -22.76 -21.51
N GLN A 41 1.90 -23.97 -21.52
CA GLN A 41 3.20 -24.24 -22.11
C GLN A 41 3.00 -24.99 -23.42
N GLU A 42 3.54 -24.46 -24.51
CA GLU A 42 3.60 -25.20 -25.77
C GLU A 42 4.70 -26.26 -25.69
N LYS A 43 4.36 -27.50 -26.05
CA LYS A 43 5.30 -28.62 -26.17
C LYS A 43 5.03 -29.34 -27.49
N GLY A 44 5.91 -29.13 -28.47
CA GLY A 44 5.96 -29.90 -29.72
C GLY A 44 4.65 -29.91 -30.52
N ASN A 45 3.75 -30.84 -30.17
CA ASN A 45 2.51 -31.13 -30.90
C ASN A 45 1.23 -30.69 -30.15
N GLY A 46 1.36 -29.90 -29.07
CA GLY A 46 0.19 -29.40 -28.34
C GLY A 46 0.54 -28.43 -27.21
N SER A 47 -0.51 -27.97 -26.53
CA SER A 47 -0.40 -27.01 -25.42
C SER A 47 -0.87 -27.68 -24.13
N ILE A 48 -0.10 -27.54 -23.05
CA ILE A 48 -0.45 -28.07 -21.73
C ILE A 48 -0.75 -26.91 -20.80
N LYS A 49 -1.92 -26.95 -20.15
CA LYS A 49 -2.30 -26.00 -19.09
C LYS A 49 -1.72 -26.48 -17.75
N PHE A 50 -0.91 -25.64 -17.12
CA PHE A 50 -0.41 -25.82 -15.77
C PHE A 50 -1.09 -24.84 -14.84
N GLU A 51 -1.84 -25.34 -13.86
CA GLU A 51 -2.32 -24.50 -12.77
C GLU A 51 -1.16 -24.14 -11.87
N LEU A 52 -1.01 -22.84 -11.61
CA LEU A 52 0.03 -22.35 -10.72
C LEU A 52 -0.48 -22.46 -9.29
N PRO A 53 0.40 -22.81 -8.34
CA PRO A 53 0.04 -22.72 -6.93
C PRO A 53 -0.43 -21.30 -6.65
N MET A 54 -1.47 -21.17 -5.82
CA MET A 54 -1.91 -19.87 -5.33
C MET A 54 -0.69 -19.17 -4.74
N PRO A 55 -0.30 -18.00 -5.27
CA PRO A 55 0.84 -17.29 -4.73
C PRO A 55 0.53 -17.00 -3.27
N ASP A 56 1.46 -17.40 -2.41
CA ASP A 56 1.34 -17.23 -0.97
C ASP A 56 0.96 -15.77 -0.69
N SER A 57 -0.19 -15.58 -0.05
CA SER A 57 -0.65 -14.27 0.43
C SER A 57 0.37 -13.64 1.38
N GLY A 58 1.43 -14.37 1.77
CA GLY A 58 2.48 -14.07 2.72
C GLY A 58 3.20 -12.72 2.63
N TYR A 59 2.92 -11.84 1.66
CA TYR A 59 3.26 -10.40 1.80
C TYR A 59 2.15 -9.60 2.51
N PHE A 60 0.88 -9.90 2.24
CA PHE A 60 -0.30 -9.32 2.88
C PHE A 60 -0.52 -9.84 4.29
N GLU A 61 -0.38 -11.16 4.49
CA GLU A 61 -0.64 -11.78 5.80
C GLU A 61 0.42 -11.42 6.84
N LYS A 62 1.62 -11.01 6.39
CA LYS A 62 2.69 -10.53 7.28
C LYS A 62 2.49 -9.08 7.74
N ILE A 63 1.57 -8.32 7.15
CA ILE A 63 1.28 -6.95 7.56
C ILE A 63 0.51 -6.96 8.89
N ARG A 64 1.14 -6.39 9.92
CA ARG A 64 0.62 -6.36 11.29
C ARG A 64 -0.59 -5.42 11.39
N LYS A 65 -1.45 -5.63 12.38
CA LYS A 65 -2.64 -4.79 12.62
C LYS A 65 -2.33 -3.28 12.66
N GLN A 66 -1.22 -2.89 13.29
CA GLN A 66 -0.81 -1.48 13.38
C GLN A 66 -0.35 -0.92 12.03
N GLU A 67 0.34 -1.71 11.21
CA GLU A 67 0.74 -1.33 9.85
C GLU A 67 -0.49 -1.11 8.96
N LYS A 68 -1.48 -2.01 9.04
CA LYS A 68 -2.78 -1.86 8.35
C LYS A 68 -3.46 -0.53 8.72
N LYS A 69 -3.45 -0.17 10.01
CA LYS A 69 -4.00 1.11 10.49
C LYS A 69 -3.25 2.33 9.94
N VAL A 70 -1.91 2.29 9.91
CA VAL A 70 -1.10 3.37 9.30
C VAL A 70 -1.47 3.57 7.83
N LEU A 71 -1.50 2.49 7.05
CA LEU A 71 -1.82 2.54 5.62
C LEU A 71 -3.22 3.10 5.38
N SER A 72 -4.20 2.62 6.16
CA SER A 72 -5.60 3.06 6.05
C SER A 72 -5.76 4.54 6.41
N TYR A 73 -5.13 5.00 7.49
CA TYR A 73 -5.15 6.41 7.90
C TYR A 73 -4.56 7.33 6.82
N LEU A 74 -3.37 7.01 6.31
CA LEU A 74 -2.71 7.82 5.28
C LEU A 74 -3.56 7.90 4.00
N MET A 75 -4.24 6.81 3.62
CA MET A 75 -5.14 6.80 2.47
C MET A 75 -6.36 7.70 2.70
N GLN A 76 -6.94 7.69 3.90
CA GLN A 76 -8.06 8.56 4.24
C GLN A 76 -7.66 10.04 4.21
N GLU A 77 -6.47 10.39 4.73
CA GLU A 77 -5.96 11.75 4.68
C GLU A 77 -5.61 12.18 3.25
N GLU A 78 -5.00 11.31 2.44
CA GLU A 78 -4.68 11.61 1.05
C GLU A 78 -5.94 11.87 0.20
N LYS A 79 -7.01 11.10 0.42
CA LYS A 79 -8.32 11.33 -0.23
C LYS A 79 -8.94 12.69 0.08
N LYS A 80 -8.60 13.32 1.21
CA LYS A 80 -9.08 14.66 1.57
C LYS A 80 -8.35 15.78 0.80
N LEU A 81 -7.24 15.45 0.12
CA LEU A 81 -6.45 16.42 -0.61
C LEU A 81 -7.03 16.66 -2.01
N LYS A 82 -7.22 17.93 -2.36
CA LYS A 82 -7.69 18.36 -3.69
C LYS A 82 -6.56 18.48 -4.71
N LYS A 83 -5.31 18.40 -4.27
CA LYS A 83 -4.09 18.54 -5.08
C LYS A 83 -3.04 17.54 -4.60
N PRO A 84 -2.05 17.19 -5.43
CA PRO A 84 -0.99 16.28 -5.03
C PRO A 84 -0.28 16.74 -3.75
N ILE A 85 0.08 15.82 -2.86
CA ILE A 85 0.81 16.11 -1.59
C ILE A 85 2.02 17.02 -1.82
N LYS A 86 2.69 16.89 -2.98
CA LYS A 86 3.87 17.70 -3.30
C LYS A 86 3.58 19.21 -3.39
N GLN A 87 2.33 19.59 -3.64
CA GLN A 87 1.86 20.97 -3.81
C GLN A 87 1.02 21.47 -2.61
N CYS A 88 0.90 20.67 -1.55
CA CYS A 88 0.16 21.01 -0.34
C CYS A 88 0.91 22.00 0.55
N ASP A 89 0.16 22.84 1.26
CA ASP A 89 0.68 23.72 2.30
C ASP A 89 0.98 22.95 3.59
N ASP A 90 1.65 23.62 4.53
CA ASP A 90 2.04 23.07 5.82
C ASP A 90 0.87 22.46 6.59
N GLU A 91 -0.31 23.11 6.60
CA GLU A 91 -1.50 22.61 7.31
C GLU A 91 -1.99 21.28 6.73
N LYS A 92 -2.04 21.17 5.40
CA LYS A 92 -2.42 19.93 4.72
C LYS A 92 -1.35 18.85 4.81
N LEU A 93 -0.10 19.20 5.11
CA LEU A 93 1.00 18.24 5.29
C LEU A 93 1.11 17.71 6.72
N LYS A 94 0.54 18.41 7.71
CA LYS A 94 0.56 17.98 9.13
C LYS A 94 0.10 16.53 9.34
N PRO A 95 -0.98 16.02 8.72
CA PRO A 95 -1.42 14.63 8.97
C PRO A 95 -0.39 13.56 8.59
N PHE A 96 0.55 13.89 7.70
CA PHE A 96 1.51 12.98 7.09
C PHE A 96 2.87 12.91 7.81
N ILE A 97 2.99 13.53 8.99
CA ILE A 97 4.22 13.48 9.80
C ILE A 97 4.10 12.47 10.93
N SER A 98 5.23 11.86 11.32
CA SER A 98 5.26 10.78 12.33
C SER A 98 4.52 11.12 13.62
N LYS A 99 4.65 12.35 14.13
CA LYS A 99 3.99 12.80 15.37
C LYS A 99 2.46 12.73 15.26
N ASN A 100 1.90 13.19 14.15
CA ASN A 100 0.44 13.26 13.99
C ASN A 100 -0.14 11.90 13.61
N ILE A 101 0.60 11.08 12.85
CA ILE A 101 0.27 9.67 12.63
C ILE A 101 0.18 8.95 13.98
N ALA A 102 1.20 9.11 14.84
CA ALA A 102 1.23 8.49 16.16
C ALA A 102 0.04 8.93 17.04
N ASN A 103 -0.21 10.24 17.09
CA ASN A 103 -1.35 10.80 17.83
C ASN A 103 -2.69 10.24 17.36
N HIS A 104 -2.92 10.15 16.04
CA HIS A 104 -4.15 9.60 15.49
C HIS A 104 -4.34 8.12 15.85
N LEU A 105 -3.24 7.36 15.86
CA LEU A 105 -3.25 5.94 16.21
C LEU A 105 -3.29 5.67 17.72
N GLY A 106 -3.26 6.71 18.56
CA GLY A 106 -3.25 6.58 20.01
C GLY A 106 -1.98 5.93 20.56
N VAL A 107 -0.85 6.08 19.87
CA VAL A 107 0.44 5.48 20.23
C VAL A 107 1.53 6.54 20.30
N THR A 108 2.69 6.19 20.86
CA THR A 108 3.81 7.11 20.95
C THR A 108 4.57 7.22 19.62
N PRO A 109 5.25 8.35 19.34
CA PRO A 109 6.14 8.48 18.19
C PRO A 109 7.26 7.44 18.16
N GLN A 110 7.73 6.98 19.33
CA GLN A 110 8.74 5.94 19.49
C GLN A 110 8.25 4.59 18.97
N THR A 111 6.97 4.26 19.17
CA THR A 111 6.35 3.05 18.63
C THR A 111 6.06 3.17 17.14
N THR A 112 5.67 4.37 16.67
CA THR A 112 5.24 4.59 15.27
C THR A 112 6.42 4.65 14.31
N THR A 113 7.56 5.19 14.73
CA THR A 113 8.71 5.41 13.84
C THR A 113 9.29 4.11 13.25
N PRO A 114 9.50 3.02 14.02
CA PRO A 114 9.91 1.74 13.46
C PRO A 114 8.92 1.17 12.45
N ILE A 115 7.62 1.32 12.71
CA ILE A 115 6.55 0.87 11.81
C ILE A 115 6.64 1.60 10.46
N LEU A 116 6.76 2.92 10.49
CA LEU A 116 6.89 3.72 9.26
C LEU A 116 8.15 3.37 8.46
N LYS A 117 9.28 3.10 9.13
CA LYS A 117 10.51 2.64 8.48
C LYS A 117 10.38 1.24 7.88
N SER A 118 9.72 0.31 8.58
CA SER A 118 9.43 -1.04 8.08
C SER A 118 8.61 -0.97 6.79
N LEU A 119 7.51 -0.21 6.82
CA LEU A 119 6.64 0.00 5.65
C LEU A 119 7.35 0.69 4.48
N GLU A 120 8.30 1.59 4.74
CA GLU A 120 9.14 2.19 3.72
C GLU A 120 10.15 1.19 3.12
N ALA A 121 10.79 0.37 3.95
CA ALA A 121 11.70 -0.68 3.48
C ALA A 121 10.97 -1.74 2.63
N SER A 122 9.70 -2.00 2.94
CA SER A 122 8.81 -2.86 2.15
C SER A 122 8.25 -2.18 0.90
N GLY A 123 8.59 -0.93 0.61
CA GLY A 123 8.13 -0.20 -0.58
C GLY A 123 6.68 0.30 -0.54
N LEU A 124 5.98 0.17 0.59
CA LEU A 124 4.58 0.60 0.74
C LEU A 124 4.47 2.08 1.10
N LEU A 125 5.50 2.63 1.74
CA LEU A 125 5.63 4.06 2.00
C LEU A 125 6.86 4.62 1.29
N SER A 126 6.78 5.90 0.98
CA SER A 126 7.91 6.74 0.63
C SER A 126 7.95 7.90 1.61
N SER A 127 9.14 8.48 1.76
CA SER A 127 9.29 9.65 2.60
C SER A 127 10.11 10.73 1.92
N ARG A 128 9.86 11.96 2.34
CA ARG A 128 10.69 13.11 1.96
C ARG A 128 10.97 13.98 3.16
N LYS A 129 12.13 14.63 3.15
CA LYS A 129 12.44 15.71 4.09
C LYS A 129 11.56 16.91 3.74
N GLY A 130 11.01 17.55 4.76
CA GLY A 130 10.21 18.75 4.64
C GLY A 130 10.39 19.65 5.86
N SER A 131 9.69 20.78 5.86
CA SER A 131 9.64 21.67 7.00
C SER A 131 8.22 22.16 7.19
N ILE A 132 7.73 22.15 8.42
CA ILE A 132 6.37 22.60 8.76
C ILE A 132 6.49 23.66 9.87
N LYS A 133 5.74 24.75 9.77
CA LYS A 133 5.63 25.76 10.84
C LYS A 133 5.25 25.13 12.18
N ARG A 134 6.03 25.41 13.23
CA ARG A 134 5.61 25.15 14.61
C ARG A 134 4.49 26.11 14.96
N GLY A 135 3.49 25.63 15.67
CA GLY A 135 2.46 26.49 16.26
C GLY A 135 3.10 27.55 17.16
N GLU A 136 2.41 28.67 17.35
CA GLU A 136 2.82 29.69 18.30
C GLU A 136 2.99 29.10 19.71
N PRO A 137 3.97 29.58 20.51
CA PRO A 137 4.77 30.80 20.35
C PRO A 137 6.10 30.62 19.62
N ALA A 138 6.42 29.41 19.15
CA ALA A 138 7.77 29.08 18.66
C ALA A 138 8.12 29.72 17.29
N GLY A 139 7.13 30.11 16.48
CA GLY A 139 7.24 30.88 15.22
C GLY A 139 8.06 30.26 14.07
N GLY A 140 8.94 29.29 14.35
CA GLY A 140 9.90 28.71 13.42
C GLY A 140 9.41 27.45 12.72
N LYS A 141 10.04 27.12 11.59
CA LYS A 141 9.80 25.85 10.89
C LYS A 141 10.61 24.73 11.54
N SER A 142 9.98 23.57 11.75
CA SER A 142 10.67 22.36 12.18
C SER A 142 10.94 21.47 10.98
N ALA A 143 12.16 20.93 10.88
CA ALA A 143 12.44 19.85 9.96
C ALA A 143 11.61 18.61 10.33
N VAL A 144 10.96 18.00 9.34
CA VAL A 144 10.10 16.83 9.50
C VAL A 144 10.28 15.85 8.35
N LYS A 145 9.89 14.60 8.58
CA LYS A 145 9.74 13.58 7.54
C LYS A 145 8.25 13.49 7.18
N ILE A 146 7.94 13.73 5.91
CA ILE A 146 6.59 13.61 5.36
C ILE A 146 6.49 12.23 4.72
N TRP A 147 5.52 11.44 5.17
CA TRP A 147 5.27 10.08 4.72
C TRP A 147 4.12 10.03 3.73
N THR A 148 4.31 9.31 2.64
CA THR A 148 3.32 9.18 1.56
C THR A 148 3.19 7.74 1.12
N LEU A 149 1.98 7.32 0.78
CA LEU A 149 1.77 6.00 0.18
C LEU A 149 2.42 5.95 -1.20
N THR A 150 3.10 4.85 -1.50
CA THR A 150 3.42 4.49 -2.89
C THR A 150 2.16 3.98 -3.60
N ASP A 151 2.23 3.77 -4.91
CA ASP A 151 1.09 3.21 -5.64
C ASP A 151 0.74 1.80 -5.13
N GLU A 152 1.75 1.00 -4.80
CA GLU A 152 1.55 -0.29 -4.13
C GLU A 152 0.95 -0.12 -2.73
N GLY A 153 1.46 0.81 -1.91
CA GLY A 153 0.89 1.12 -0.60
C GLY A 153 -0.59 1.50 -0.66
N LYS A 154 -1.01 2.24 -1.70
CA LYS A 154 -2.43 2.59 -1.94
C LYS A 154 -3.28 1.36 -2.24
N ILE A 155 -2.76 0.41 -3.02
CA ILE A 155 -3.47 -0.85 -3.30
C ILE A 155 -3.72 -1.61 -2.00
N TYR A 156 -2.70 -1.75 -1.15
CA TYR A 156 -2.81 -2.41 0.15
C TYR A 156 -3.77 -1.66 1.08
N ALA A 157 -3.66 -0.32 1.16
CA ALA A 157 -4.55 0.49 1.99
C ALA A 157 -6.03 0.35 1.58
N VAL A 158 -6.31 0.31 0.27
CA VAL A 158 -7.67 0.08 -0.25
C VAL A 158 -8.19 -1.31 0.10
N TYR A 159 -7.33 -2.33 -0.01
CA TYR A 159 -7.68 -3.70 0.37
C TYR A 159 -8.05 -3.78 1.87
N PHE A 160 -7.20 -3.27 2.76
CA PHE A 160 -7.46 -3.32 4.21
C PHE A 160 -8.58 -2.41 4.68
N SER A 161 -8.91 -1.33 3.94
CA SER A 161 -10.06 -0.47 4.28
C SER A 161 -11.41 -1.20 4.08
N LYS A 162 -11.43 -2.31 3.33
CA LYS A 162 -12.63 -3.14 3.11
C LYS A 162 -12.75 -4.28 4.11
N GLU A 163 -11.63 -4.79 4.62
CA GLU A 163 -11.64 -5.67 5.80
C GLU A 163 -12.14 -4.82 6.99
N LYS A 164 -13.32 -5.13 7.56
CA LYS A 164 -13.78 -4.47 8.80
C LYS A 164 -12.73 -4.75 9.90
N LEU A 165 -11.85 -3.78 10.18
CA LEU A 165 -10.73 -3.84 11.13
C LEU A 165 -11.15 -3.71 12.59
#